data_AF-A0A7Y0XX85-F1
#
_entry.id   AF-A0A7Y0XX85-F1
#
_cell.length_a   1.000
_cell.length_b   1.000
_cell.length_c   1.000
_cell.angle_alpha   90.00
_cell.angle_beta   90.00
_cell.angle_gamma   90.00
#
_symmetry.space_group_name_H-M   'P 1'
#
loop_
_entity.id
_entity.type
_entity.pdbx_description
1 polymer ?
#
loop_
_entity_poly.entity_id
_entity_poly.type
_entity_poly.pdbx_seq_one_letter_code
_entity_poly.pdbx_strand_id
1 'polypeptide(L)' 'MKVMPDEPDILEEYDFSSGVKGKYARRYAEGENVVVIDPDVAKYFPDHEAVHEALRSLLPVVKKGTRKNTQQT' A
#
# COMPACT_ATOMS: atom_id res chain seq x y z
N MET A 1 21.30 -28.12 -9.53
CA MET A 1 22.00 -27.36 -10.60
C MET A 1 22.60 -26.11 -9.97
N LYS A 2 23.89 -25.90 -10.26
CA LYS A 2 24.76 -24.71 -10.11
C LYS A 2 24.24 -23.52 -9.30
N VAL A 3 24.84 -23.30 -8.12
CA VAL A 3 24.88 -21.98 -7.45
C VAL A 3 25.58 -21.02 -8.42
N MET A 4 24.92 -19.93 -8.79
CA MET A 4 25.51 -18.86 -9.57
C MET A 4 26.01 -17.80 -8.59
N PRO A 5 27.33 -17.66 -8.38
CA PRO A 5 27.87 -16.47 -7.76
C PRO A 5 27.76 -15.34 -8.78
N ASP A 6 27.60 -14.10 -8.32
CA ASP A 6 27.63 -12.83 -9.10
C ASP A 6 26.28 -12.08 -9.26
N GLU A 7 25.26 -12.35 -8.43
CA GLU A 7 24.24 -11.33 -8.13
C GLU A 7 24.52 -10.71 -6.74
N PRO A 8 25.05 -9.47 -6.68
CA PRO A 8 25.51 -8.86 -5.42
C PRO A 8 24.40 -8.60 -4.40
N ASP A 9 23.13 -8.73 -4.81
CA ASP A 9 21.97 -8.39 -3.99
C ASP A 9 21.31 -9.63 -3.32
N ILE A 10 21.79 -10.85 -3.61
CA ILE A 10 21.25 -12.08 -3.01
C ILE A 10 22.19 -12.58 -1.91
N LEU A 11 21.76 -12.44 -0.65
CA LEU A 11 22.49 -12.99 0.50
C LEU A 11 22.45 -14.52 0.49
N GLU A 12 23.56 -15.15 0.89
CA GLU A 12 23.73 -16.60 0.96
C GLU A 12 22.69 -17.30 1.87
N GLU A 13 22.14 -16.58 2.84
CA GLU A 13 21.13 -17.06 3.78
C GLU A 13 19.74 -17.23 3.15
N TYR A 14 19.50 -16.68 1.96
CA TYR A 14 18.18 -16.73 1.34
C TYR A 14 17.97 -18.02 0.55
N ASP A 15 17.12 -18.91 1.07
CA ASP A 15 16.59 -20.05 0.34
C ASP A 15 15.33 -19.69 -0.46
N PHE A 16 15.51 -19.33 -1.73
CA PHE A 16 14.41 -19.07 -2.66
C PHE A 16 13.88 -20.33 -3.37
N SER A 17 14.33 -21.54 -3.00
CA SER A 17 13.90 -22.80 -3.67
C SER A 17 12.39 -23.06 -3.55
N SER A 18 11.76 -22.52 -2.51
CA SER A 18 10.31 -22.56 -2.26
C SER A 18 9.55 -21.33 -2.76
N GLY A 19 10.23 -20.41 -3.44
CA GLY A 19 9.67 -19.15 -3.93
C GLY A 19 8.61 -19.37 -5.02
N VAL A 20 7.40 -18.86 -4.80
CA VAL A 20 6.31 -18.89 -5.79
C VAL A 20 6.10 -17.49 -6.36
N LYS A 21 6.39 -17.30 -7.65
CA LYS A 21 6.17 -16.03 -8.35
C LYS A 21 4.69 -15.65 -8.27
N GLY A 22 4.41 -14.46 -7.77
CA GLY A 22 3.04 -13.93 -7.69
C GLY A 22 2.17 -14.55 -6.59
N LYS A 23 2.74 -15.20 -5.56
CA LYS A 23 2.00 -15.78 -4.42
C LYS A 23 0.94 -14.85 -3.78
N TYR A 24 1.20 -13.55 -3.84
CA TYR A 24 0.32 -12.49 -3.30
C TYR A 24 -0.19 -11.51 -4.38
N ALA A 25 0.19 -11.70 -5.64
CA ALA A 25 -0.17 -10.79 -6.73
C ALA A 25 -1.69 -10.69 -6.92
N ARG A 26 -2.40 -11.78 -6.68
CA ARG A 26 -3.86 -11.81 -6.72
C ARG A 26 -4.49 -10.97 -5.61
N ARG A 27 -3.98 -11.04 -4.37
CA ARG A 27 -4.48 -10.23 -3.24
C ARG A 27 -4.24 -8.74 -3.46
N TYR A 28 -3.09 -8.41 -4.06
CA TYR A 28 -2.80 -7.05 -4.51
C TYR A 28 -3.79 -6.57 -5.58
N ALA A 29 -4.10 -7.40 -6.57
CA ALA A 29 -5.09 -7.11 -7.60
C ALA A 29 -6.55 -7.05 -7.07
N GLU A 30 -6.84 -7.74 -5.97
CA GLU A 30 -8.14 -7.74 -5.29
C GLU A 30 -8.41 -6.45 -4.50
N GLY A 31 -7.48 -5.49 -4.48
CA GLY A 31 -7.77 -4.10 -4.11
C GLY A 31 -7.27 -3.65 -2.74
N GLU A 32 -6.31 -4.34 -2.14
CA GLU A 32 -5.53 -3.71 -1.06
C GLU A 32 -4.56 -2.69 -1.69
N ASN A 33 -5.05 -1.46 -1.84
CA ASN A 33 -4.20 -0.34 -2.21
C ASN A 33 -3.25 -0.05 -1.04
N VAL A 34 -2.00 -0.52 -1.14
CA VAL A 34 -0.97 -0.26 -0.12
C VAL A 34 -0.57 1.20 -0.23
N VAL A 35 -1.02 2.01 0.72
CA VAL A 35 -0.66 3.43 0.81
C VAL A 35 0.32 3.61 1.96
N VAL A 36 1.49 4.15 1.66
CA VAL A 36 2.46 4.57 2.67
C VAL A 36 2.00 5.90 3.24
N ILE A 37 1.86 5.95 4.57
CA ILE A 37 1.50 7.16 5.31
C ILE A 37 2.77 7.70 5.96
N ASP A 38 2.90 9.03 6.02
CA ASP A 38 4.06 9.65 6.65
C ASP A 38 4.17 9.29 8.15
N PRO A 39 5.40 9.11 8.69
CA PRO A 39 5.60 8.67 10.07
C PRO A 39 4.95 9.56 11.13
N ASP A 40 4.87 10.87 10.85
CA ASP A 40 4.27 11.85 11.74
C ASP A 40 2.75 11.76 11.78
N VAL A 41 2.10 11.25 10.72
CA VAL A 41 0.67 10.97 10.68
C VAL A 41 0.37 9.59 11.26
N ALA A 42 1.23 8.59 10.97
CA ALA A 42 1.08 7.22 11.45
C ALA A 42 1.02 7.14 12.99
N LYS A 43 1.70 8.04 13.71
CA LYS A 43 1.67 8.08 15.19
C LYS A 43 0.28 8.35 15.79
N TYR A 44 -0.67 8.85 14.99
CA TYR A 44 -2.05 9.12 15.43
C TYR A 44 -3.03 7.98 15.15
N PHE A 45 -2.63 6.98 14.35
CA PHE A 45 -3.52 5.89 13.93
C PHE A 45 -2.93 4.54 14.36
N PRO A 46 -3.61 3.79 15.24
CA PRO A 46 -3.11 2.50 15.72
C PRO A 46 -3.14 1.41 14.63
N ASP A 47 -4.06 1.51 13.67
CA ASP A 47 -4.23 0.54 12.59
C ASP A 47 -4.90 1.17 11.35
N HIS A 48 -5.06 0.35 10.30
CA HIS A 48 -5.68 0.73 9.04
C HIS A 48 -7.20 0.98 9.15
N GLU A 49 -7.89 0.37 10.14
CA GLU A 49 -9.32 0.60 10.35
C GLU A 49 -9.56 2.03 10.82
N ALA A 50 -8.75 2.50 11.78
CA ALA A 50 -8.80 3.88 12.29
C ALA A 50 -8.53 4.91 11.17
N VAL A 51 -7.59 4.63 10.27
CA VAL A 51 -7.33 5.47 9.09
C VAL A 51 -8.56 5.52 8.17
N HIS A 52 -9.13 4.36 7.86
CA HIS A 52 -10.30 4.27 6.97
C HIS A 52 -11.52 4.97 7.56
N GLU A 53 -11.76 4.87 8.86
CA GLU A 53 -12.84 5.58 9.55
C GLU A 53 -12.67 7.10 9.44
N ALA A 54 -11.47 7.61 9.73
CA ALA A 54 -11.17 9.03 9.62
C ALA A 54 -11.37 9.54 8.18
N LEU A 55 -10.85 8.83 7.17
CA LEU A 55 -11.06 9.20 5.77
C LEU A 55 -12.55 9.17 5.37
N ARG A 56 -13.32 8.19 5.86
CA ARG A 56 -14.78 8.11 5.62
C ARG A 56 -15.52 9.29 6.23
N SER A 57 -15.14 9.72 7.43
CA SER A 57 -15.72 10.89 8.11
C SER A 57 -15.53 12.20 7.32
N LEU A 58 -14.45 12.29 6.53
CA LEU A 58 -14.13 13.45 5.70
C LEU A 58 -14.85 13.46 4.35
N LEU A 59 -15.37 12.32 3.88
CA LEU A 59 -16.07 12.22 2.58
C LEU A 59 -17.18 13.26 2.37
N PRO A 60 -18.04 13.60 3.36
CA PRO A 60 -19.07 14.62 3.19
C PRO A 60 -18.49 16.02 2.94
N VAL A 61 -17.35 16.33 3.54
CA VAL A 61 -16.66 17.62 3.37
C VAL A 61 -16.02 17.70 1.98
N VAL A 62 -15.30 16.64 1.59
CA VAL A 62 -14.67 16.52 0.27
C VAL A 62 -15.71 16.62 -0.86
N LYS A 63 -16.85 15.92 -0.74
CA LYS A 63 -17.95 15.97 -1.72
C LYS A 63 -18.57 17.37 -1.87
N LYS A 64 -18.57 18.18 -0.81
CA LYS A 64 -19.07 19.57 -0.86
C LYS A 64 -18.06 20.49 -1.55
N GLY A 65 -16.76 20.27 -1.35
CA GLY A 65 -15.70 21.02 -2.01
C GLY A 65 -15.64 20.78 -3.52
N THR A 66 -15.80 19.52 -3.95
CA THR A 66 -15.72 19.17 -5.39
C THR A 66 -16.86 19.75 -6.22
N ARG A 67 -18.09 19.88 -5.67
CA ARG A 67 -19.22 20.50 -6.38
C ARG A 67 -19.04 21.99 -6.65
N LYS A 68 -18.25 22.71 -5.85
CA LYS A 68 -18.04 24.16 -6.04
C LYS A 68 -17.07 24.48 -7.18
N ASN A 69 -16.18 23.55 -7.53
CA ASN A 69 -15.22 23.75 -8.63
C ASN A 69 -15.79 23.48 -10.02
N THR A 70 -16.94 22.80 -10.14
CA THR A 70 -17.57 22.52 -11.45
C THR A 70 -18.51 23.63 -11.93
N GLN A 71 -18.81 24.64 -11.10
CA GLN A 71 -19.72 25.73 -11.42
C GLN A 71 -19.00 27.08 -11.70
N GLN A 72 -17.67 27.07 -11.78
CA GLN A 72 -16.86 28.23 -12.16
C GLN A 72 -15.95 27.86 -13.34
N THR A 73 -16.55 27.65 -14.51
CA THR A 73 -15.89 27.72 -15.83
C THR A 73 -16.93 28.14 -16.86
#